data_AF-A0A8G1U914-F1
#
_entry.id   AF-A0A8G1U914-F1
#
_cell.length_a   1.000
_cell.length_b   1.000
_cell.length_c   1.000
_cell.angle_alpha   90.00
_cell.angle_beta   90.00
_cell.angle_gamma   90.00
#
_symmetry.space_group_name_H-M   'P 1'
#
loop_
_entity.id
_entity.type
_entity.pdbx_description
1 polymer ?
#
loop_
_entity_poly.entity_id
_entity_poly.type
_entity_poly.pdbx_seq_one_letter_code
_entity_poly.pdbx_strand_id
1 'polypeptide(L)'
;MSLHDGERARTAAELRADLELAGIPAGVVREELGYGEREFERILGVTGAAPSSVRRVRDQLEDLVREAGREPVPYSVLTERARAAAGRWFALPERARGGADRPSAGAS
;
A
#
# COMPACT_ATOMS: atom_id res chain seq x y z
N MET A 1 -8.93 6.69 -1.03
CA MET A 1 -8.89 7.75 -2.07
C MET A 1 -7.60 7.57 -2.85
N SER A 2 -7.55 7.93 -4.13
CA SER A 2 -6.27 8.00 -4.83
C SER A 2 -5.51 9.18 -4.26
N LEU A 3 -4.25 8.97 -3.86
CA LEU A 3 -3.37 10.06 -3.47
C LEU A 3 -3.18 11.01 -4.66
N HIS A 4 -3.25 12.32 -4.41
CA HIS A 4 -2.88 13.31 -5.41
C HIS A 4 -1.35 13.36 -5.56
N ASP A 5 -0.84 13.92 -6.66
CA ASP A 5 0.59 13.85 -7.01
C ASP A 5 1.54 14.37 -5.92
N GLY A 6 1.12 15.39 -5.15
CA GLY A 6 1.91 15.91 -4.03
C GLY A 6 1.94 14.97 -2.82
N GLU A 7 0.83 14.29 -2.52
CA GLU A 7 0.80 13.24 -1.48
C GLU A 7 1.64 12.02 -1.87
N ARG A 8 1.65 11.66 -3.17
CA ARG A 8 2.51 10.59 -3.70
C ARG A 8 3.98 10.95 -3.58
N ALA A 9 4.36 12.14 -4.05
CA ALA A 9 5.74 12.61 -3.96
C ALA A 9 6.24 12.66 -2.51
N ARG A 10 5.40 13.12 -1.58
CA ARG A 10 5.75 13.14 -0.15
C ARG A 10 5.91 11.73 0.41
N THR A 11 4.94 10.85 0.19
CA THR A 11 5.02 9.45 0.65
C THR A 11 6.26 8.76 0.08
N ALA A 12 6.59 9.02 -1.19
CA ALA A 12 7.78 8.49 -1.85
C ALA A 12 9.09 9.01 -1.23
N ALA A 13 9.12 10.25 -0.76
CA ALA A 13 10.26 10.80 -0.03
C ALA A 13 10.38 10.19 1.37
N GLU A 14 9.27 10.03 2.09
CA GLU A 14 9.22 9.39 3.42
C GLU A 14 9.72 7.93 3.35
N LEU A 15 9.25 7.14 2.37
CA LEU A 15 9.71 5.75 2.16
C LEU A 15 11.23 5.67 1.89
N ARG A 16 11.78 6.61 1.11
CA ARG A 16 13.22 6.64 0.83
C ARG A 16 14.02 7.01 2.08
N ALA A 17 13.53 7.97 2.87
CA ALA A 17 14.17 8.36 4.11
C ALA A 17 14.23 7.19 5.10
N ASP A 18 13.16 6.40 5.24
CA ASP A 18 13.20 5.21 6.09
C ASP A 18 14.15 4.13 5.57
N LEU A 19 14.23 3.93 4.26
CA LEU A 19 15.21 3.01 3.68
C LEU A 19 16.65 3.45 3.97
N GLU A 20 16.94 4.75 3.87
CA GLU A 20 18.23 5.33 4.26
C GLU A 20 18.50 5.18 5.76
N LEU A 21 17.47 5.37 6.60
CA LEU A 21 17.56 5.19 8.05
C LEU A 21 17.81 3.74 8.45
N ALA A 22 17.16 2.78 7.79
CA ALA A 22 17.40 1.36 8.03
C ALA A 22 18.85 0.98 7.74
N GLY A 23 19.51 1.70 6.82
CA GLY A 23 20.90 1.43 6.46
C GLY A 23 21.10 0.11 5.72
N ILE A 24 20.01 -0.43 5.15
CA ILE A 24 19.99 -1.71 4.43
C ILE A 24 19.85 -1.44 2.92
N PRO A 25 20.54 -2.20 2.05
CA PRO A 25 20.36 -2.07 0.62
C PRO A 25 18.92 -2.34 0.18
N ALA A 26 18.40 -1.53 -0.73
CA ALA A 26 17.08 -1.72 -1.37
C ALA A 26 16.87 -3.15 -1.92
N GLY A 27 17.95 -3.76 -2.42
CA GLY A 27 17.95 -5.13 -2.94
C GLY A 27 17.63 -6.21 -1.91
N VAL A 28 17.99 -5.99 -0.64
CA VAL A 28 17.65 -6.94 0.44
C VAL A 28 16.17 -6.83 0.77
N VAL A 29 15.67 -5.61 0.96
CA VAL A 29 14.26 -5.34 1.30
C VAL A 29 13.31 -5.86 0.21
N ARG A 30 13.63 -5.64 -1.08
CA ARG A 30 12.79 -6.15 -2.17
C ARG A 30 12.75 -7.68 -2.19
N GLU A 31 13.87 -8.35 -1.92
CA GLU A 31 13.99 -9.81 -1.95
C GLU A 31 13.22 -10.45 -0.81
N GLU A 32 13.33 -9.89 0.40
CA GLU A 32 12.54 -10.30 1.57
C GLU A 32 11.03 -10.18 1.32
N LEU A 33 10.61 -9.11 0.65
CA LEU A 33 9.20 -8.87 0.33
C LEU A 33 8.72 -9.60 -0.93
N GLY A 34 9.62 -10.24 -1.68
CA GLY A 34 9.31 -10.97 -2.91
C GLY A 34 8.99 -10.08 -4.11
N TYR A 35 9.47 -8.83 -4.14
CA TYR A 35 9.23 -7.89 -5.22
C TYR A 35 10.35 -7.90 -6.28
N GLY A 36 9.95 -7.80 -7.54
CA GLY A 36 10.88 -7.49 -8.64
C GLY A 36 11.41 -6.06 -8.53
N GLU A 37 12.58 -5.79 -9.10
CA GLU A 37 13.24 -4.47 -9.05
C GLU A 37 12.31 -3.33 -9.53
N ARG A 38 11.76 -3.44 -10.75
CA ARG A 38 10.84 -2.44 -11.32
C ARG A 38 9.53 -2.30 -10.55
N GLU A 39 9.10 -3.33 -9.84
CA GLU A 39 7.92 -3.27 -8.99
C GLU A 39 8.23 -2.51 -7.71
N PHE A 40 9.35 -2.84 -7.07
CA PHE A 40 9.82 -2.16 -5.87
C PHE A 40 10.10 -0.67 -6.10
N GLU A 41 10.71 -0.31 -7.23
CA GLU A 41 10.91 1.09 -7.63
C GLU A 41 9.58 1.85 -7.80
N ARG A 42 8.57 1.22 -8.40
CA ARG A 42 7.22 1.81 -8.52
C ARG A 42 6.57 1.99 -7.16
N ILE A 43 6.77 1.04 -6.24
CA ILE A 43 6.25 1.13 -4.86
C ILE A 43 6.93 2.26 -4.10
N LEU A 44 8.27 2.33 -4.11
CA LEU A 44 9.05 3.42 -3.50
C LEU A 44 8.75 4.78 -4.14
N GLY A 45 8.41 4.82 -5.43
CA GLY A 45 7.94 6.01 -6.13
C GLY A 45 6.47 6.34 -5.92
N VAL A 46 5.68 5.41 -5.34
CA VAL A 46 4.22 5.50 -5.22
C VAL A 46 3.54 5.76 -6.59
N THR A 47 4.14 5.20 -7.66
CA THR A 47 3.75 5.42 -9.06
C THR A 47 3.03 4.20 -9.61
N GLY A 48 1.70 4.27 -9.71
CA GLY A 48 0.87 3.15 -10.17
C GLY A 48 0.95 1.89 -9.29
N ALA A 49 1.45 2.03 -8.06
CA ALA A 49 1.56 0.95 -7.10
C ALA A 49 0.22 0.71 -6.37
N ALA A 50 -0.03 -0.55 -6.03
CA ALA A 50 -1.18 -0.91 -5.20
C ALA A 50 -0.99 -0.35 -3.77
N PRO A 51 -2.02 0.23 -3.15
CA PRO A 51 -1.91 0.77 -1.78
C PRO A 51 -1.46 -0.26 -0.75
N SER A 52 -1.85 -1.53 -0.92
CA SER A 52 -1.41 -2.64 -0.06
C SER A 52 0.10 -2.88 -0.14
N SER A 53 0.68 -2.82 -1.34
CA SER A 53 2.12 -2.98 -1.53
C SER A 53 2.90 -1.82 -0.92
N VAL A 54 2.41 -0.58 -1.09
CA VAL A 54 3.01 0.61 -0.46
C VAL A 54 3.01 0.49 1.07
N ARG A 55 1.90 0.02 1.65
CA ARG A 55 1.82 -0.22 3.10
C ARG A 55 2.76 -1.33 3.55
N ARG A 56 2.84 -2.44 2.81
CA ARG A 56 3.74 -3.54 3.16
C ARG A 56 5.21 -3.10 3.19
N VAL A 57 5.64 -2.31 2.19
CA VAL A 57 7.00 -1.75 2.15
C VAL A 57 7.21 -0.79 3.32
N ARG A 58 6.25 0.10 3.61
CA ARG A 58 6.32 0.97 4.78
C ARG A 58 6.52 0.17 6.07
N ASP A 59 5.66 -0.80 6.34
CA ASP A 59 5.67 -1.54 7.60
C ASP A 59 7.02 -2.26 7.78
N GLN A 60 7.54 -2.88 6.70
CA GLN A 60 8.87 -3.50 6.71
C GLN A 60 9.98 -2.49 7.00
N LEU A 61 9.94 -1.30 6.36
CA LEU A 61 10.96 -0.28 6.58
C LEU A 61 10.92 0.27 8.00
N GLU A 62 9.74 0.51 8.57
CA GLU A 62 9.62 0.95 9.96
C GLU A 62 10.21 -0.10 10.93
N ASP A 63 9.95 -1.38 10.69
CA ASP A 63 10.50 -2.46 11.51
C ASP A 63 12.02 -2.52 11.40
N LEU A 64 12.58 -2.44 10.19
CA LEU A 64 14.03 -2.40 9.97
C LEU A 64 14.70 -1.18 10.60
N VAL A 65 14.06 0.00 10.56
CA VAL A 65 14.57 1.20 11.22
C VAL A 65 14.60 1.02 12.74
N ARG A 66 13.54 0.42 13.32
CA ARG A 66 13.47 0.12 14.76
C ARG A 66 14.51 -0.93 15.17
N GLU A 67 14.72 -1.96 14.35
CA GLU A 67 15.77 -2.98 14.55
C GLU A 67 17.18 -2.37 14.50
N ALA A 68 17.38 -1.34 13.67
CA ALA A 68 18.60 -0.54 13.65
C ALA A 68 18.76 0.41 14.86
N GLY A 69 17.81 0.41 15.80
CA GLY A 69 17.81 1.27 16.99
C GLY A 69 17.51 2.73 16.70
N ARG A 70 16.85 3.02 15.57
CA ARG A 70 16.49 4.37 15.11
C ARG A 70 14.98 4.56 15.15
N GLU A 71 14.54 5.81 15.04
CA GLU A 71 13.12 6.15 14.97
C GLU A 71 12.69 6.32 13.51
N PRO A 72 11.61 5.65 13.05
CA PRO A 72 11.07 5.83 11.70
C PRO A 72 10.56 7.26 11.45
N VAL A 73 10.58 7.68 10.19
CA VAL A 73 10.00 8.95 9.76
C VAL A 73 8.49 8.91 9.97
N PRO A 74 7.87 9.95 10.56
CA PRO A 74 6.43 10.02 10.70
C PRO A 74 5.77 10.23 9.32
N TYR A 75 5.10 9.19 8.81
CA TYR A 75 4.35 9.28 7.57
C TYR A 75 3.17 10.24 7.69
N SER A 76 3.16 11.28 6.86
CA SER A 76 2.12 12.32 6.90
C SER A 76 0.81 11.89 6.23
N VAL A 77 0.89 11.00 5.23
CA VAL A 77 -0.26 10.56 4.43
C VAL A 77 -0.72 9.16 4.84
N LEU A 78 0.19 8.25 5.14
CA LEU A 78 -0.10 6.86 5.52
C LEU A 78 -0.52 6.73 7.00
N THR A 79 -1.24 7.70 7.55
CA THR A 79 -1.73 7.66 8.93
C THR A 79 -2.83 6.60 9.12
N GLU A 80 -3.11 6.22 10.37
CA GLU A 80 -4.22 5.31 10.73
C GLU A 80 -5.58 5.85 10.23
N ARG A 81 -5.71 7.17 10.10
CA ARG A 81 -6.89 7.82 9.52
C ARG A 81 -7.03 7.55 8.02
N ALA A 82 -5.92 7.44 7.28
CA ALA A 82 -5.91 6.97 5.89
C ALA A 82 -6.18 5.45 5.79
N ARG A 83 -5.84 4.65 6.82
CA ARG A 83 -6.25 3.24 6.94
C ARG A 83 -7.77 3.08 6.98
N ALA A 84 -8.47 3.89 7.78
CA ALA A 84 -9.93 3.90 7.83
C ALA A 84 -10.58 4.33 6.50
N ALA A 85 -9.96 5.25 5.76
CA ALA A 85 -10.42 5.66 4.44
C ALA A 85 -10.17 4.57 3.36
N ALA A 86 -9.09 3.80 3.48
CA ALA A 86 -8.80 2.64 2.64
C ALA A 86 -9.73 1.45 2.95
N GLY A 87 -10.29 1.34 4.16
CA GLY A 87 -11.36 0.37 4.47
C GLY A 87 -12.57 0.48 3.52
N ARG A 88 -12.87 1.69 3.01
CA ARG A 88 -13.91 1.90 1.99
C ARG A 88 -13.52 1.40 0.59
N TRP A 89 -12.25 1.07 0.38
CA TRP A 89 -11.72 0.50 -0.87
C TRP A 89 -11.78 -1.02 -0.86
N PHE A 90 -11.90 -1.62 0.34
CA PHE A 90 -12.15 -3.04 0.55
C PHE A 90 -13.65 -3.40 0.54
N ALA A 91 -14.51 -2.56 -0.04
CA ALA A 91 -15.84 -3.02 -0.43
C ALA A 91 -15.66 -4.03 -1.56
N LEU A 92 -15.60 -5.30 -1.17
CA LEU A 92 -15.65 -6.50 -1.99
C LEU A 92 -16.60 -6.30 -3.18
N PRO A 93 -16.30 -6.82 -4.37
CA PRO A 93 -17.23 -6.72 -5.48
C PRO A 93 -18.57 -7.32 -5.06
N GLU A 94 -19.62 -6.53 -5.23
CA GLU A 94 -21.02 -6.87 -4.98
C GLU A 94 -21.45 -7.98 -5.94
N ARG A 95 -20.99 -9.21 -5.67
CA ARG A 95 -21.44 -10.44 -6.36
C ARG A 95 -21.93 -11.50 -5.38
N ALA A 96 -22.09 -11.15 -4.10
CA ALA A 96 -22.63 -12.01 -3.05
C ALA A 96 -23.93 -11.46 -2.43
N ARG A 97 -24.63 -10.55 -3.12
CA ARG A 97 -26.03 -10.19 -2.85
C ARG A 97 -26.81 -10.19 -4.15
N GLY A 98 -27.16 -11.38 -4.60
CA GLY A 98 -27.95 -11.60 -5.81
C GLY A 98 -28.40 -13.05 -5.90
N GLY A 99 -28.80 -13.62 -4.77
CA GLY A 99 -29.55 -14.86 -4.77
C GLY A 99 -30.91 -14.59 -5.40
N ALA A 100 -31.14 -15.22 -6.54
CA ALA A 100 -32.43 -15.57 -7.12
C ALA A 100 -33.53 -14.49 -7.06
N ASP A 101 -33.62 -13.69 -8.11
CA ASP A 101 -34.93 -13.34 -8.64
C ASP A 101 -34.90 -13.45 -10.17
N ARG A 102 -35.45 -14.56 -10.67
CA ARG A 102 -35.70 -14.76 -12.09
C ARG A 102 -37.22 -14.72 -12.25
N PRO A 103 -37.78 -13.74 -12.95
CA PRO A 103 -39.22 -13.62 -13.08
C PRO A 103 -39.77 -14.75 -13.94
N SER A 104 -40.89 -15.30 -13.47
CA SER A 104 -41.79 -16.17 -14.23
C SER A 104 -42.14 -15.54 -15.57
N ALA A 105 -41.93 -16.29 -16.65
CA ALA A 105 -42.58 -16.05 -17.93
C ALA A 105 -43.44 -17.29 -18.23
N GLY A 106 -44.74 -17.15 -17.97
CA GLY A 106 -45.75 -17.98 -18.61
C GLY A 106 -46.13 -17.36 -19.95
N ALA A 107 -46.31 -18.22 -20.95
CA ALA A 107 -47.12 -18.06 -22.16
C ALA A 107 -46.73 -19.23 -23.08
N SER A 108 -47.62 -20.03 -23.68
CA SER A 108 -49.05 -20.33 -23.57
C SER A 108 -49.23 -21.68 -24.23
#